data_AF-A0A6P7H7F7-F1
#
_entry.id   AF-A0A6P7H7F7-F1
#
_cell.length_a   1.000
_cell.length_b   1.000
_cell.length_c   1.000
_cell.angle_alpha   90.00
_cell.angle_beta   90.00
_cell.angle_gamma   90.00
#
_symmetry.space_group_name_H-M   'P 1'
#
loop_
_entity.id
_entity.type
_entity.pdbx_description
1 polymer ?
#
loop_
_entity_poly.entity_id
_entity_poly.type
_entity_poly.pdbx_seq_one_letter_code
_entity_poly.pdbx_strand_id
1 'polypeptide(L)'
;MEGSLSKWGQPDEFIGMKNPSTNNFSCNTEIPERPENRKPTDQKFLIAFAVAVIILLPFLIYTLVYSDLDHYKGYDQCGNVCGQKNKKYDNWACSGEDNTNKPYLLYYTSVHNLEGERKCVERCEDGE
;
A
#
# COMPACT_ATOMS: atom_id res chain seq x y z
N MET A 1 5.09 -43.13 24.64
CA MET A 1 4.37 -41.85 24.46
C MET A 1 5.34 -40.78 24.94
N GLU A 2 6.30 -40.40 24.08
CA GLU A 2 6.21 -39.21 23.20
C GLU A 2 6.06 -37.91 24.02
N GLY A 3 6.94 -36.91 23.99
CA GLY A 3 8.05 -36.66 23.07
C GLY A 3 9.02 -35.57 23.54
N SER A 4 10.07 -35.46 22.74
CA SER A 4 11.28 -34.62 22.80
C SER A 4 11.04 -33.11 22.80
N LEU A 5 11.91 -32.34 23.47
CA LEU A 5 12.61 -31.22 22.81
C LEU A 5 13.83 -30.73 23.59
N SER A 6 14.84 -30.38 22.80
CA SER A 6 16.27 -30.38 23.08
C SER A 6 16.83 -29.12 23.73
N LYS A 7 17.68 -29.38 24.74
CA LYS A 7 18.91 -28.68 25.15
C LYS A 7 19.55 -27.76 24.09
N TRP A 8 19.61 -26.47 24.42
CA TRP A 8 20.66 -25.50 24.04
C TRP A 8 20.80 -24.58 25.26
N GLY A 9 21.86 -24.57 26.08
CA GLY A 9 23.27 -24.78 25.78
C GLY A 9 23.92 -23.40 25.66
N GLN A 10 24.19 -22.75 26.79
CA GLN A 10 25.01 -21.53 26.85
C GLN A 10 26.40 -21.84 26.26
N PRO A 11 26.88 -21.11 25.25
CA PRO A 11 28.28 -21.15 24.90
C PRO A 11 29.05 -20.17 25.79
N ASP A 12 29.57 -20.73 26.88
CA ASP A 12 30.66 -20.18 27.68
C ASP A 12 31.96 -20.30 26.85
N GLU A 13 32.09 -19.57 25.74
CA GLU A 13 33.29 -19.66 24.91
C GLU A 13 33.59 -18.36 24.17
N PHE A 14 34.08 -17.37 24.92
CA PHE A 14 35.01 -16.36 24.39
C PHE A 14 36.13 -16.10 25.41
N ILE A 15 36.64 -17.17 26.04
CA ILE A 15 37.98 -17.15 26.66
C ILE A 15 38.98 -17.40 25.54
N GLY A 16 39.28 -16.33 24.82
CA GLY A 16 40.16 -16.36 23.66
C GLY A 16 40.79 -14.99 23.41
N MET A 17 41.26 -14.34 24.49
CA MET A 17 42.17 -13.21 24.37
C MET A 17 43.48 -13.70 23.74
N LYS A 18 43.58 -13.64 22.41
CA LYS A 18 44.87 -13.63 21.74
C LYS A 18 45.43 -12.22 21.88
N ASN A 19 46.47 -12.09 22.70
CA ASN A 19 47.23 -10.85 22.83
C ASN A 19 47.63 -10.30 21.44
N PRO A 20 47.39 -9.00 21.15
CA PRO A 20 47.78 -8.43 19.88
C PRO A 20 49.31 -8.33 19.83
N SER A 21 49.88 -8.83 18.75
CA SER A 21 51.25 -8.48 18.36
C SER A 21 51.30 -6.96 18.23
N THR A 22 51.91 -6.30 19.21
CA THR A 22 52.28 -4.90 19.16
C THR A 22 53.18 -4.71 17.96
N ASN A 23 52.68 -4.03 16.92
CA ASN A 23 53.38 -3.01 16.14
C ASN A 23 52.39 -2.42 15.10
N ASN A 24 51.95 -1.18 15.36
CA ASN A 24 51.47 -0.20 14.38
C ASN A 24 50.09 -0.40 13.72
N PHE A 25 49.04 -0.66 14.49
CA PHE A 25 47.68 -0.40 14.01
C PHE A 25 46.95 0.55 14.98
N SER A 26 47.20 1.84 14.82
CA SER A 26 46.30 2.87 15.35
C SER A 26 45.08 2.89 14.45
N CYS A 27 44.14 2.00 14.73
CA CYS A 27 42.79 2.14 14.24
C CYS A 27 42.00 2.74 15.40
N ASN A 28 41.56 3.98 15.20
CA ASN A 28 40.59 4.64 16.08
C ASN A 28 39.24 3.92 15.93
N THR A 29 39.16 2.69 16.42
CA THR A 29 37.90 1.96 16.51
C THR A 29 37.26 2.38 17.82
N GLU A 30 36.33 3.32 17.76
CA GLU A 30 35.47 3.66 18.88
C GLU A 30 34.68 2.42 19.28
N ILE A 31 34.96 1.87 20.46
CA ILE A 31 34.18 0.77 21.03
C ILE A 31 32.79 1.33 21.34
N PRO A 32 31.70 0.76 20.77
CA PRO A 32 30.37 1.30 21.01
C PRO A 32 30.04 1.21 22.50
N GLU A 33 29.49 2.30 23.05
CA GLU A 33 29.13 2.36 24.46
C GLU A 33 28.22 1.18 24.86
N ARG A 34 28.46 0.69 26.08
CA ARG A 34 27.70 -0.40 26.72
C ARG A 34 26.21 -0.11 26.59
N PRO A 35 25.36 -1.09 26.23
CA PRO A 35 23.93 -0.88 25.97
C PRO A 35 23.19 -0.20 27.13
N GLU A 36 23.66 -0.39 28.36
CA GLU A 36 23.17 0.23 29.59
C GLU A 36 23.28 1.77 29.60
N ASN A 37 24.21 2.35 28.83
CA ASN A 37 24.47 3.80 28.77
C ASN A 37 23.92 4.46 27.48
N ARG A 38 23.32 3.68 26.59
CA ARG A 38 22.76 4.22 25.34
C ARG A 38 21.51 5.02 25.65
N LYS A 39 21.54 6.31 25.32
CA LYS A 39 20.34 7.15 25.37
C LYS A 39 19.36 6.68 24.30
N PRO A 40 18.03 6.70 24.55
CA PRO A 40 17.05 6.37 23.53
C PRO A 40 17.26 7.28 22.32
N THR A 41 17.57 6.67 21.18
CA THR A 41 17.87 7.37 19.93
C THR A 41 16.64 8.10 19.40
N ASP A 42 16.84 9.38 19.09
CA ASP A 42 16.00 10.26 18.28
C ASP A 42 14.55 10.54 18.73
N GLN A 43 14.38 10.88 20.02
CA GLN A 43 13.11 11.37 20.56
C GLN A 43 12.53 12.55 19.74
N LYS A 44 13.38 13.43 19.20
CA LYS A 44 12.95 14.57 18.38
C LYS A 44 12.32 14.10 17.06
N PHE A 45 12.92 13.10 16.42
CA PHE A 45 12.37 12.49 15.21
C PHE A 45 11.03 11.80 15.48
N LEU A 46 10.89 11.07 16.59
CA LEU A 46 9.62 10.44 16.96
C LEU A 46 8.48 11.47 17.15
N ILE A 47 8.78 12.60 17.78
CA ILE A 47 7.81 13.69 17.94
C ILE A 47 7.42 14.27 16.57
N ALA A 48 8.41 14.58 15.73
CA ALA A 48 8.16 15.12 14.39
C ALA A 48 7.33 14.15 13.52
N PHE A 49 7.63 12.86 13.59
CA PHE A 49 6.90 11.81 12.90
C PHE A 49 5.45 11.71 13.40
N ALA A 50 5.22 11.72 14.71
CA ALA A 50 3.89 11.70 15.28
C ALA A 50 3.04 12.91 14.82
N VAL A 51 3.62 14.11 14.83
CA VAL A 51 2.96 15.32 14.31
C VAL A 51 2.61 15.17 12.83
N ALA A 52 3.53 14.66 12.01
CA ALA A 52 3.28 14.43 10.58
C ALA A 52 2.12 13.45 10.36
N VAL A 53 2.05 12.36 11.13
CA VAL A 53 0.94 11.38 11.04
C VAL A 53 -0.39 12.01 11.44
N ILE A 54 -0.42 12.78 12.53
CA ILE A 54 -1.64 13.47 13.00
C ILE A 54 -2.14 14.44 11.94
N ILE A 55 -1.24 15.15 11.24
CA ILE A 55 -1.60 16.05 10.15
C ILE A 55 -2.06 15.26 8.91
N LEU A 56 -1.42 14.14 8.58
CA LEU A 56 -1.78 13.35 7.40
C LEU A 56 -3.12 12.62 7.53
N LEU A 57 -3.51 12.20 8.75
CA LEU A 57 -4.77 11.49 8.98
C LEU A 57 -6.03 12.22 8.47
N PRO A 58 -6.28 13.51 8.79
CA PRO A 58 -7.45 14.22 8.26
C PRO A 58 -7.39 14.39 6.75
N PHE A 59 -6.21 14.58 6.15
CA PHE A 59 -6.09 14.61 4.69
C PHE A 59 -6.43 13.26 4.07
N LEU A 60 -5.97 12.16 4.67
CA LEU A 60 -6.30 10.81 4.21
C LEU A 60 -7.81 10.55 4.29
N ILE A 61 -8.44 10.88 5.42
CA ILE A 61 -9.90 10.74 5.57
C ILE A 61 -10.64 11.59 4.54
N TYR A 62 -10.24 12.85 4.35
CA TYR A 62 -10.82 13.73 3.35
C TYR A 62 -10.70 13.11 1.95
N THR A 63 -9.52 12.64 1.56
CA THR A 63 -9.35 12.01 0.24
C THR A 63 -10.22 10.77 0.07
N LEU A 64 -10.40 9.94 1.10
CA LEU A 64 -11.23 8.73 1.01
C LEU A 64 -12.73 9.04 0.90
N VAL A 65 -13.20 10.09 1.58
CA VAL A 65 -14.62 10.49 1.54
C VAL A 65 -14.97 11.15 0.21
N TYR A 66 -14.08 11.97 -0.34
CA TYR A 66 -14.32 12.72 -1.57
C TYR A 66 -13.75 12.03 -2.82
N SER A 67 -12.99 10.95 -2.66
CA SER A 67 -12.56 10.13 -3.79
C SER A 67 -13.78 9.49 -4.45
N ASP A 68 -13.82 9.61 -5.77
CA ASP A 68 -14.77 8.89 -6.61
C ASP A 68 -14.30 7.42 -6.75
N LEU A 69 -14.40 6.65 -5.66
CA LEU A 69 -14.06 5.21 -5.66
C LEU A 69 -14.97 4.42 -6.60
N ASP A 70 -16.11 4.99 -6.98
CA ASP A 70 -17.01 4.42 -7.97
C ASP A 70 -16.38 4.39 -9.37
N HIS A 71 -15.31 5.15 -9.62
CA HIS A 71 -14.51 5.04 -10.84
C HIS A 71 -13.94 3.62 -11.08
N TYR A 72 -13.69 2.84 -10.01
CA TYR A 72 -13.24 1.45 -10.15
C TYR A 72 -14.29 0.51 -10.74
N LYS A 73 -15.58 0.87 -10.69
CA LYS A 73 -16.68 0.04 -11.22
C LYS A 73 -16.79 0.09 -12.75
N GLY A 74 -15.98 0.92 -13.40
CA GLY A 74 -15.99 1.08 -14.85
C GLY A 74 -17.08 2.05 -15.32
N TYR A 75 -16.77 2.79 -16.38
CA TYR A 75 -17.66 3.76 -16.99
C TYR A 75 -17.94 3.40 -18.45
N ASP A 76 -19.16 3.68 -18.90
CA ASP A 76 -19.55 3.54 -20.29
C ASP A 76 -18.94 4.65 -21.18
N GLN A 77 -19.22 4.59 -22.48
CA GLN A 77 -18.82 5.62 -23.48
C GLN A 77 -19.27 7.04 -23.11
N CYS A 78 -20.32 7.15 -22.28
CA CYS A 78 -20.97 8.40 -21.90
C CYS A 78 -20.53 8.91 -20.53
N GLY A 79 -19.57 8.24 -19.89
CA GLY A 79 -19.07 8.58 -18.56
C GLY A 79 -20.04 8.22 -17.43
N ASN A 80 -21.06 7.41 -17.69
CA ASN A 80 -21.93 6.88 -16.64
C ASN A 80 -21.26 5.69 -15.96
N VAL A 81 -21.28 5.67 -14.64
CA VAL A 81 -20.77 4.56 -13.83
C VAL A 81 -21.80 3.44 -13.80
N CYS A 82 -21.33 2.19 -13.93
CA CYS A 82 -22.16 1.00 -13.85
C CYS A 82 -22.61 0.70 -12.40
N GLY A 83 -23.85 0.21 -12.23
CA GLY A 83 -24.38 -0.19 -10.92
C GLY A 83 -24.86 0.96 -10.03
N GLN A 84 -25.02 2.17 -10.58
CA GLN A 84 -25.54 3.32 -9.83
C GLN A 84 -26.35 4.29 -10.70
N LYS A 85 -27.05 5.19 -10.03
CA LYS A 85 -27.76 6.29 -10.67
C LYS A 85 -26.80 7.44 -10.96
N ASN A 86 -26.64 7.78 -12.23
CA ASN A 86 -25.72 8.82 -12.65
C ASN A 86 -26.38 10.20 -12.66
N LYS A 87 -25.56 11.24 -12.44
CA LYS A 87 -25.99 12.63 -12.59
C LYS A 87 -25.82 13.05 -14.05
N LYS A 88 -26.79 13.79 -14.57
CA LYS A 88 -26.73 14.36 -15.92
C LYS A 88 -25.73 15.52 -15.94
N TYR A 89 -24.86 15.53 -16.93
CA TYR A 89 -23.97 16.63 -17.25
C TYR A 89 -24.49 17.36 -18.49
N ASP A 90 -24.71 18.68 -18.38
CA ASP A 90 -25.33 19.48 -19.45
C ASP A 90 -24.53 19.46 -20.76
N ASN A 91 -23.21 19.25 -20.68
CA ASN A 91 -22.32 19.21 -21.84
C ASN A 91 -22.33 17.87 -22.58
N TRP A 92 -22.94 16.82 -22.02
CA TRP A 92 -22.90 15.47 -22.60
C TRP A 92 -24.29 14.83 -22.65
N ALA A 93 -24.87 14.76 -23.84
CA ALA A 93 -26.28 14.38 -24.03
C ALA A 93 -26.63 12.97 -23.54
N CYS A 94 -25.69 12.01 -23.62
CA CYS A 94 -25.91 10.64 -23.19
C CYS A 94 -25.50 10.35 -21.72
N SER A 95 -25.19 11.39 -20.94
CA SER A 95 -24.92 11.25 -19.50
C SER A 95 -26.21 11.27 -18.65
N GLY A 96 -26.13 10.72 -17.44
CA GLY A 96 -27.24 10.70 -16.48
C GLY A 96 -28.16 9.48 -16.59
N GLU A 97 -27.71 8.40 -17.23
CA GLU A 97 -28.47 7.15 -17.28
C GLU A 97 -28.49 6.46 -15.91
N ASP A 98 -29.64 5.88 -15.55
CA ASP A 98 -29.77 5.04 -14.36
C ASP A 98 -29.27 3.63 -14.68
N ASN A 99 -28.04 3.34 -14.26
CA ASN A 99 -27.37 2.05 -14.46
C ASN A 99 -27.44 1.17 -13.22
N THR A 100 -28.36 1.43 -12.28
CA THR A 100 -28.49 0.64 -11.04
C THR A 100 -28.68 -0.86 -11.31
N ASN A 101 -29.39 -1.21 -12.38
CA ASN A 101 -29.61 -2.62 -12.77
C ASN A 101 -28.52 -3.18 -13.69
N LYS A 102 -27.55 -2.36 -14.11
CA LYS A 102 -26.48 -2.70 -15.05
C LYS A 102 -25.12 -2.59 -14.36
N PRO A 103 -24.74 -3.51 -13.45
CA PRO A 103 -23.54 -3.39 -12.64
C PRO A 103 -22.24 -3.77 -13.35
N TYR A 104 -22.31 -4.40 -14.52
CA TYR A 104 -21.12 -4.91 -15.22
C TYR A 104 -20.74 -4.02 -16.40
N LEU A 105 -19.44 -3.81 -16.61
CA LEU A 105 -18.91 -3.11 -17.78
C LEU A 105 -18.52 -4.12 -18.86
N LEU A 106 -19.14 -4.02 -20.03
CA LEU A 106 -18.77 -4.75 -21.22
C LEU A 106 -17.84 -3.90 -22.10
N TYR A 107 -16.71 -4.47 -22.49
CA TYR A 107 -15.71 -3.81 -23.32
C TYR A 107 -15.50 -4.59 -24.62
N TYR A 108 -15.87 -3.98 -25.75
CA TYR A 108 -15.61 -4.53 -27.07
C TYR A 108 -14.34 -3.91 -27.64
N THR A 109 -13.31 -4.72 -27.82
CA THR A 109 -12.11 -4.30 -28.54
C THR A 109 -12.17 -4.89 -29.95
N SER A 110 -12.10 -4.07 -30.99
CA SER A 110 -11.93 -4.56 -32.36
C SER A 110 -10.50 -4.26 -32.81
N VAL A 111 -9.91 -5.16 -33.59
CA VAL A 111 -8.53 -4.99 -34.11
C VAL A 111 -8.43 -3.77 -35.03
N HIS A 112 -9.58 -3.24 -35.50
CA HIS A 112 -9.67 -2.13 -36.45
C HIS A 112 -10.13 -0.80 -35.83
N ASN A 113 -10.67 -0.79 -34.60
CA ASN A 113 -11.09 0.43 -33.90
C ASN A 113 -10.31 0.56 -32.58
N LEU A 114 -9.48 1.60 -32.50
CA LEU A 114 -8.71 1.96 -31.31
C LEU A 114 -9.59 2.49 -30.16
N GLU A 115 -10.81 2.95 -30.46
CA GLU A 115 -11.85 3.26 -29.47
C GLU A 115 -12.73 2.03 -29.27
N GLY A 116 -12.38 1.22 -28.28
CA GLY A 116 -13.23 0.10 -27.84
C GLY A 116 -14.54 0.61 -27.24
N GLU A 117 -15.65 -0.03 -27.62
CA GLU A 117 -16.98 0.33 -27.14
C GLU A 117 -17.18 -0.15 -25.70
N ARG A 118 -17.59 0.75 -24.79
CA ARG A 118 -17.80 0.49 -23.36
C ARG A 118 -19.27 0.62 -23.00
N LYS A 119 -19.91 -0.43 -22.49
CA LYS A 119 -21.35 -0.37 -22.17
C LYS A 119 -21.65 -1.06 -20.84
N CYS A 120 -22.46 -0.42 -19.99
CA CYS A 120 -22.98 -1.07 -18.79
C CYS A 120 -24.05 -2.09 -19.16
N VAL A 121 -23.98 -3.30 -18.59
CA VAL A 121 -24.88 -4.42 -18.85
C VAL A 121 -25.33 -5.09 -17.55
N GLU A 122 -26.51 -5.70 -17.57
CA GLU A 122 -27.07 -6.43 -16.41
C GLU A 122 -26.38 -7.77 -16.17
N ARG A 123 -25.87 -8.39 -17.25
CA ARG A 123 -25.12 -9.64 -17.23
C ARG A 123 -24.03 -9.57 -18.30
N CYS A 124 -22.84 -10.07 -18.00
CA CYS A 124 -21.86 -10.37 -19.02
C CYS A 124 -22.33 -11.62 -19.75
N GLU A 125 -22.52 -11.53 -21.06
CA GLU A 125 -22.58 -12.74 -21.88
C GLU A 125 -21.14 -13.24 -22.02
N ASP A 126 -20.93 -14.53 -21.73
CA ASP A 126 -19.66 -15.17 -21.96
C ASP A 126 -19.41 -15.13 -23.46
N GLY A 127 -18.42 -14.34 -23.88
CA GLY A 127 -18.09 -14.20 -25.30
C GLY A 127 -17.78 -15.57 -25.90
N GLU A 128 -18.49 -15.89 -26.99
CA GLU A 128 -18.18 -17.01 -27.89
C GLU A 128 -16.91 -16.73 -28.71
#